data_AF-Q4L434-F1
#
_entry.id   AF-Q4L434-F1
#
_cell.length_a   1.000
_cell.length_b   1.000
_cell.length_c   1.000
_cell.angle_alpha   90.00
_cell.angle_beta   90.00
_cell.angle_gamma   90.00
#
_symmetry.space_group_name_H-M   'P 1'
#
loop_
_entity.id
_entity.type
_entity.pdbx_description
1 polymer ?
#
loop_
_entity_poly.entity_id
_entity_poly.type
_entity_poly.pdbx_seq_one_letter_code
_entity_poly.pdbx_strand_id
1 'polypeptide(L)'
;MRTNDKVLLENINDYFSHKGMAPNLIDDIKENLRNDLKRSESKDEDYLDYRGKSPAQIILIIQRNLFGLQTNPVIFFIMNFILISYLYDKQYVPFQAATAISIFYCIIIFPLSIFINIRIDKKKFLYSNRFEMILGYIVAIIALILIIMRAFNLNWGIIPITIYSHQVVFFIGIILSLIGVFFKKIEYTAIGLLFCQKTIDAVVTKPEIAQIISLIIWIMIVALIVFYTIKLSSRTRV
;
A
#
# COMPACT_ATOMS: atom_id res chain seq x y z
N MET A 1 -34.23 1.77 -7.38
CA MET A 1 -33.87 0.44 -6.84
C MET A 1 -34.98 -0.55 -7.10
N ARG A 2 -34.68 -1.52 -7.96
CA ARG A 2 -35.56 -2.62 -8.35
C ARG A 2 -35.68 -3.63 -7.21
N THR A 3 -36.68 -4.51 -7.28
CA THR A 3 -36.91 -5.54 -6.25
C THR A 3 -35.71 -6.50 -6.15
N ASN A 4 -35.14 -6.90 -7.28
CA ASN A 4 -33.96 -7.77 -7.34
C ASN A 4 -32.73 -7.15 -6.65
N ASP A 5 -32.53 -5.84 -6.79
CA ASP A 5 -31.43 -5.11 -6.15
C ASP A 5 -31.55 -5.11 -4.62
N LYS A 6 -32.78 -5.01 -4.10
CA LYS A 6 -33.06 -5.09 -2.66
C LYS A 6 -32.74 -6.48 -2.12
N VAL A 7 -33.19 -7.52 -2.83
CA VAL A 7 -32.91 -8.92 -2.48
C VAL A 7 -31.40 -9.21 -2.48
N LEU A 8 -30.65 -8.67 -3.45
CA LEU A 8 -29.19 -8.83 -3.47
C LEU A 8 -28.51 -8.18 -2.26
N LEU A 9 -28.94 -6.97 -1.86
CA LEU A 9 -28.39 -6.29 -0.68
C LEU A 9 -28.70 -7.04 0.62
N GLU A 10 -29.90 -7.61 0.73
CA GLU A 10 -30.32 -8.43 1.87
C GLU A 10 -29.49 -9.73 1.94
N ASN A 11 -29.34 -10.44 0.82
CA ASN A 11 -28.49 -11.63 0.74
C ASN A 11 -27.03 -11.35 1.15
N ILE A 12 -26.49 -10.20 0.75
CA ILE A 12 -25.15 -9.75 1.14
C ILE A 12 -25.10 -9.46 2.65
N ASN A 13 -26.10 -8.77 3.18
CA ASN A 13 -26.21 -8.48 4.60
C ASN A 13 -26.24 -9.77 5.43
N ASP A 14 -27.08 -10.72 5.06
CA ASP A 14 -27.27 -11.97 5.78
C ASP A 14 -26.03 -12.84 5.73
N TYR A 15 -25.42 -12.97 4.54
CA TYR A 15 -24.20 -13.75 4.36
C TYR A 15 -23.04 -13.22 5.21
N PHE A 16 -22.77 -11.91 5.15
CA PHE A 16 -21.64 -11.33 5.89
C PHE A 16 -21.91 -11.19 7.38
N SER A 17 -23.17 -10.98 7.79
CA SER A 17 -23.57 -11.00 9.20
C SER A 17 -23.37 -12.41 9.78
N HIS A 18 -23.79 -13.45 9.07
CA HIS A 18 -23.55 -14.84 9.49
C HIS A 18 -22.04 -15.16 9.57
N LYS A 19 -21.21 -14.54 8.71
CA LYS A 19 -19.75 -14.69 8.77
C LYS A 19 -19.08 -13.90 9.90
N GLY A 20 -19.83 -13.21 10.76
CA GLY A 20 -19.28 -12.44 11.87
C GLY A 20 -18.64 -11.13 11.45
N MET A 21 -18.96 -10.61 10.26
CA MET A 21 -18.37 -9.36 9.79
C MET A 21 -18.92 -8.16 10.57
N ALA A 22 -18.05 -7.21 10.88
CA ALA A 22 -18.44 -5.98 11.58
C ALA A 22 -19.53 -5.20 10.80
N PRO A 23 -20.59 -4.70 11.46
CA PRO A 23 -21.72 -4.03 10.80
C PRO A 23 -21.30 -2.86 9.90
N ASN A 24 -20.32 -2.07 10.36
CA ASN A 24 -19.78 -0.95 9.59
C ASN A 24 -19.15 -1.36 8.24
N LEU A 25 -18.53 -2.54 8.17
CA LEU A 25 -17.93 -3.06 6.95
C LEU A 25 -19.01 -3.57 5.99
N ILE A 26 -20.06 -4.19 6.55
CA ILE A 26 -21.23 -4.62 5.76
C ILE A 26 -21.95 -3.39 5.20
N ASP A 27 -22.08 -2.32 5.96
CA ASP A 27 -22.68 -1.06 5.50
C ASP A 27 -21.86 -0.39 4.40
N ASP A 28 -20.52 -0.37 4.51
CA ASP A 28 -19.65 0.11 3.43
C ASP A 28 -19.79 -0.76 2.17
N ILE A 29 -19.93 -2.09 2.30
CA ILE A 29 -20.22 -2.99 1.18
C ILE A 29 -21.54 -2.62 0.51
N LYS A 30 -22.61 -2.46 1.30
CA LYS A 30 -23.94 -2.08 0.82
C LYS A 30 -23.94 -0.72 0.12
N GLU A 31 -23.27 0.28 0.69
CA GLU A 31 -23.21 1.62 0.11
C GLU A 31 -22.46 1.62 -1.24
N ASN A 32 -21.35 0.91 -1.32
CA ASN A 32 -20.61 0.78 -2.56
C ASN A 32 -21.41 0.00 -3.61
N LEU A 33 -22.12 -1.05 -3.22
CA LEU A 33 -23.01 -1.77 -4.13
C LEU A 33 -24.14 -0.87 -4.62
N ARG A 34 -24.77 -0.07 -3.75
CA ARG A 34 -25.79 0.91 -4.14
C ARG A 34 -25.28 1.91 -5.17
N ASN A 35 -24.03 2.35 -5.05
CA ASN A 35 -23.42 3.24 -6.03
C ASN A 35 -23.11 2.54 -7.36
N ASP A 36 -22.76 1.26 -7.34
CA ASP A 36 -22.55 0.47 -8.57
C ASP A 36 -23.87 0.10 -9.25
N LEU A 37 -24.93 -0.16 -8.48
CA LEU A 37 -26.29 -0.42 -8.97
C LEU A 37 -26.83 0.75 -9.81
N LYS A 38 -26.49 2.00 -9.48
CA LYS A 38 -26.85 3.16 -10.31
C LYS A 38 -26.34 3.05 -11.75
N ARG A 39 -25.25 2.30 -11.98
CA ARG A 39 -24.71 2.09 -13.34
C ARG A 39 -25.56 1.14 -14.16
N SER A 40 -26.11 0.08 -13.56
CA SER A 40 -27.06 -0.80 -14.25
C SER A 40 -28.40 -0.11 -14.44
N GLU A 41 -28.87 0.65 -13.44
CA GLU A 41 -30.09 1.46 -13.56
C GLU A 41 -29.99 2.47 -14.71
N SER A 42 -28.81 3.09 -14.93
CA SER A 42 -28.60 4.01 -16.06
C SER A 42 -28.68 3.36 -17.46
N LYS A 43 -28.53 2.03 -17.52
CA LYS A 43 -28.63 1.24 -18.74
C LYS A 43 -29.96 0.49 -18.86
N ASP A 44 -30.84 0.68 -17.89
CA ASP A 44 -32.11 -0.03 -17.75
C ASP A 44 -31.97 -1.57 -17.68
N GLU A 45 -30.81 -2.09 -17.28
CA GLU A 45 -30.51 -3.52 -17.18
C GLU A 45 -30.59 -4.02 -15.73
N ASP A 46 -31.01 -5.28 -15.53
CA ASP A 46 -30.89 -5.92 -14.21
C ASP A 46 -29.41 -5.99 -13.81
N TYR A 47 -29.12 -5.79 -12.53
CA TYR A 47 -27.73 -5.73 -12.09
C TYR A 47 -26.98 -7.05 -12.30
N LEU A 48 -27.65 -8.19 -12.14
CA LEU A 48 -27.03 -9.50 -12.35
C LEU A 48 -26.67 -9.71 -13.83
N ASP A 49 -27.53 -9.22 -14.72
CA ASP A 49 -27.33 -9.28 -16.17
C ASP A 49 -26.25 -8.29 -16.62
N TYR A 50 -26.28 -7.04 -16.14
CA TYR A 50 -25.25 -6.03 -16.36
C TYR A 50 -23.85 -6.53 -15.94
N ARG A 51 -23.79 -7.27 -14.83
CA ARG A 51 -22.54 -7.86 -14.32
C ARG A 51 -22.19 -9.18 -15.01
N GLY A 52 -23.16 -9.86 -15.63
CA GLY A 52 -23.02 -11.23 -16.13
C GLY A 52 -22.61 -12.21 -15.02
N LYS A 53 -23.16 -12.06 -13.81
CA LYS A 53 -22.80 -12.83 -12.62
C LYS A 53 -24.01 -13.20 -11.78
N SER A 54 -23.98 -14.39 -11.17
CA SER A 54 -24.99 -14.78 -10.18
C SER A 54 -24.78 -14.06 -8.83
N PRO A 55 -25.80 -13.97 -7.96
CA PRO A 55 -25.67 -13.39 -6.63
C PRO A 55 -24.54 -14.03 -5.82
N ALA A 56 -24.42 -15.36 -5.86
CA ALA A 56 -23.37 -16.10 -5.19
C ALA A 56 -21.97 -15.73 -5.71
N GLN A 57 -21.80 -15.55 -7.02
CA GLN A 57 -20.54 -15.11 -7.60
C GLN A 57 -20.16 -13.70 -7.17
N ILE A 58 -21.13 -12.79 -7.05
CA ILE A 58 -20.90 -11.43 -6.56
C ILE A 58 -20.44 -11.46 -5.11
N ILE A 59 -21.11 -12.24 -4.24
CA ILE A 59 -20.72 -12.43 -2.83
C ILE A 59 -19.29 -12.98 -2.73
N LEU A 60 -18.95 -14.01 -3.52
CA LEU A 60 -17.60 -14.59 -3.55
C LEU A 60 -16.54 -13.59 -4.01
N ILE A 61 -16.85 -12.75 -5.01
CA ILE A 61 -15.95 -11.68 -5.46
C ILE A 61 -15.73 -10.66 -4.34
N ILE A 62 -16.79 -10.22 -3.67
CA ILE A 62 -16.71 -9.28 -2.55
C ILE A 62 -15.84 -9.87 -1.44
N GLN A 63 -16.11 -11.11 -1.02
CA GLN A 63 -15.36 -11.78 0.05
C GLN A 63 -13.86 -11.87 -0.28
N ARG A 64 -13.51 -12.34 -1.48
CA ARG A 64 -12.10 -12.48 -1.89
C ARG A 64 -11.39 -11.13 -1.95
N ASN A 65 -12.06 -10.12 -2.50
CA ASN A 65 -11.45 -8.81 -2.67
C ASN A 65 -11.35 -8.03 -1.35
N LEU A 66 -12.27 -8.26 -0.40
CA LEU A 66 -12.22 -7.65 0.92
C LEU A 66 -10.95 -8.04 1.68
N PHE A 67 -10.60 -9.33 1.64
CA PHE A 67 -9.34 -9.82 2.20
C PHE A 67 -8.14 -9.19 1.50
N GLY A 68 -8.16 -9.10 0.17
CA GLY A 68 -7.12 -8.44 -0.61
C GLY A 68 -6.96 -6.96 -0.25
N LEU A 69 -8.05 -6.22 -0.05
CA LEU A 69 -8.02 -4.81 0.34
C LEU A 69 -7.45 -4.58 1.75
N GLN A 70 -7.74 -5.48 2.69
CA GLN A 70 -7.21 -5.37 4.05
C GLN A 70 -5.73 -5.73 4.13
N THR A 71 -5.30 -6.72 3.35
CA THR A 71 -3.91 -7.21 3.34
C THR A 71 -2.98 -6.38 2.46
N ASN A 72 -3.49 -5.77 1.39
CA ASN A 72 -2.69 -5.02 0.43
C ASN A 72 -1.87 -3.87 1.07
N PRO A 73 -2.44 -2.98 1.91
CA PRO A 73 -1.66 -1.95 2.60
C PRO A 73 -0.55 -2.51 3.51
N VAL A 74 -0.80 -3.66 4.14
CA VAL A 74 0.17 -4.35 5.00
C VAL A 74 1.34 -4.87 4.17
N ILE A 75 1.06 -5.57 3.07
CA ILE A 75 2.07 -6.12 2.17
C ILE A 75 2.88 -4.98 1.55
N PHE A 76 2.21 -3.93 1.07
CA PHE A 76 2.84 -2.73 0.54
C PHE A 76 3.80 -2.10 1.55
N PHE A 77 3.38 -1.97 2.81
CA PHE A 77 4.22 -1.44 3.88
C PHE A 77 5.45 -2.32 4.12
N ILE A 78 5.25 -3.60 4.43
CA ILE A 78 6.33 -4.53 4.79
C ILE A 78 7.37 -4.63 3.66
N MET A 79 6.92 -4.82 2.43
CA MET A 79 7.81 -4.96 1.28
C MET A 79 8.68 -3.73 1.08
N ASN A 80 8.08 -2.53 1.06
CA ASN A 80 8.82 -1.30 0.86
C ASN A 80 9.69 -0.92 2.05
N PHE A 81 9.24 -1.22 3.27
CA PHE A 81 10.04 -1.04 4.47
C PHE A 81 11.34 -1.86 4.40
N ILE A 82 11.26 -3.14 4.05
CA ILE A 82 12.42 -4.03 3.91
C ILE A 82 13.33 -3.53 2.79
N LEU A 83 12.77 -3.24 1.61
CA LEU A 83 13.55 -2.82 0.44
C LEU A 83 14.29 -1.50 0.68
N ILE A 84 13.64 -0.47 1.22
CA ILE A 84 14.32 0.80 1.55
C ILE A 84 15.37 0.57 2.63
N SER A 85 15.03 -0.18 3.68
CA SER A 85 15.95 -0.41 4.80
C SER A 85 17.22 -1.14 4.35
N TYR A 86 17.10 -2.10 3.43
CA TYR A 86 18.17 -2.99 3.03
C TYR A 86 18.95 -2.52 1.79
N LEU A 87 18.25 -1.96 0.79
CA LEU A 87 18.87 -1.54 -0.48
C LEU A 87 19.43 -0.12 -0.39
N TYR A 88 18.77 0.78 0.35
CA TYR A 88 19.21 2.17 0.49
C TYR A 88 20.21 2.32 1.64
N ASP A 89 21.49 2.39 1.28
CA ASP A 89 22.59 2.46 2.24
C ASP A 89 22.82 3.91 2.71
N LYS A 90 22.88 4.09 4.03
CA LYS A 90 23.16 5.39 4.62
C LYS A 90 24.61 5.81 4.41
N GLN A 91 25.55 4.86 4.33
CA GLN A 91 26.97 5.17 4.14
C GLN A 91 27.25 5.89 2.81
N TYR A 92 26.52 5.54 1.75
CA TYR A 92 26.75 6.15 0.44
C TYR A 92 26.18 7.57 0.34
N VAL A 93 25.24 7.98 1.20
CA VAL A 93 24.65 9.33 1.16
C VAL A 93 25.69 10.42 1.47
N PRO A 94 26.49 10.34 2.56
CA PRO A 94 27.61 11.26 2.80
C PRO A 94 28.64 11.27 1.66
N PHE A 95 28.88 10.12 1.01
CA PHE A 95 29.82 9.99 -0.11
C PHE A 95 29.23 10.37 -1.46
N GLN A 96 27.99 10.91 -1.50
CA GLN A 96 27.32 11.31 -2.73
C GLN A 96 27.29 10.16 -3.74
N ALA A 97 26.87 9.00 -3.28
CA ALA A 97 26.79 7.79 -4.07
C ALA A 97 25.53 7.00 -3.73
N ALA A 98 25.13 6.10 -4.64
CA ALA A 98 24.16 5.07 -4.33
C ALA A 98 24.45 3.81 -5.15
N THR A 99 23.96 2.67 -4.71
CA THR A 99 24.05 1.45 -5.52
C THR A 99 23.06 1.52 -6.67
N ALA A 100 23.41 0.94 -7.82
CA ALA A 100 22.48 0.85 -8.94
C ALA A 100 21.19 0.11 -8.56
N ILE A 101 21.27 -0.87 -7.64
CA ILE A 101 20.09 -1.55 -7.07
C ILE A 101 19.17 -0.58 -6.31
N SER A 102 19.72 0.31 -5.48
CA SER A 102 18.91 1.29 -4.75
C SER A 102 18.22 2.28 -5.68
N ILE A 103 18.90 2.70 -6.75
CA ILE A 103 18.33 3.58 -7.78
C ILE A 103 17.20 2.85 -8.51
N PHE A 104 17.44 1.62 -8.94
CA PHE A 104 16.44 0.77 -9.60
C PHE A 104 15.19 0.60 -8.71
N TYR A 105 15.39 0.34 -7.42
CA TYR A 105 14.29 0.29 -6.47
C TYR A 105 13.50 1.61 -6.42
N CYS A 106 14.19 2.75 -6.25
CA CYS A 106 13.54 4.05 -6.09
C CYS A 106 12.79 4.51 -7.34
N ILE A 107 13.31 4.22 -8.54
CA ILE A 107 12.75 4.71 -9.82
C ILE A 107 11.69 3.75 -10.37
N ILE A 108 11.86 2.44 -10.19
CA ILE A 108 11.01 1.44 -10.86
C ILE A 108 10.11 0.72 -9.86
N ILE A 109 10.69 0.05 -8.87
CA ILE A 109 9.94 -0.84 -7.97
C ILE A 109 9.02 -0.04 -7.05
N PHE A 110 9.52 1.05 -6.47
CA PHE A 110 8.74 1.84 -5.53
C PHE A 110 7.52 2.50 -6.20
N PRO A 111 7.64 3.23 -7.34
CA PRO A 111 6.47 3.78 -8.04
C PRO A 111 5.49 2.71 -8.53
N LEU A 112 6.00 1.56 -9.00
CA LEU A 112 5.15 0.44 -9.42
C LEU A 112 4.36 -0.13 -8.24
N SER A 113 4.99 -0.24 -7.06
CA SER A 113 4.31 -0.69 -5.84
C SER A 113 3.21 0.29 -5.39
N ILE A 114 3.46 1.61 -5.50
CA ILE A 114 2.44 2.65 -5.24
C ILE A 114 1.29 2.52 -6.24
N PHE A 115 1.59 2.35 -7.52
CA PHE A 115 0.58 2.22 -8.58
C PHE A 115 -0.34 1.03 -8.33
N ILE A 116 0.22 -0.14 -8.00
CA ILE A 116 -0.56 -1.34 -7.67
C ILE A 116 -1.45 -1.08 -6.45
N ASN A 117 -0.89 -0.49 -5.39
CA ASN A 117 -1.64 -0.21 -4.16
C ASN A 117 -2.85 0.71 -4.42
N ILE A 118 -2.64 1.80 -5.17
CA ILE A 118 -3.72 2.75 -5.53
C ILE A 118 -4.77 2.08 -6.43
N ARG A 119 -4.36 1.22 -7.38
CA ARG A 119 -5.28 0.55 -8.31
C ARG A 119 -6.19 -0.43 -7.59
N ILE A 120 -5.65 -1.21 -6.65
CA ILE A 120 -6.42 -2.13 -5.81
C ILE A 120 -7.44 -1.35 -4.98
N ASP A 121 -7.03 -0.25 -4.33
CA ASP A 121 -7.93 0.59 -3.55
C ASP A 121 -9.06 1.21 -4.38
N LYS A 122 -8.76 1.64 -5.61
CA LYS A 122 -9.76 2.21 -6.53
C LYS A 122 -10.82 1.20 -6.98
N LYS A 123 -10.43 -0.06 -7.19
CA LYS A 123 -11.35 -1.12 -7.65
C LYS A 123 -12.29 -1.63 -6.54
N LYS A 124 -11.98 -1.31 -5.28
CA LYS A 124 -12.73 -1.75 -4.09
C LYS A 124 -12.98 -3.26 -4.12
N PHE A 125 -14.03 -3.73 -3.44
CA PHE A 125 -14.37 -5.15 -3.33
C PHE A 125 -15.25 -5.66 -4.48
N LEU A 126 -15.74 -4.78 -5.35
CA LEU A 126 -16.73 -5.15 -6.38
C LEU A 126 -16.10 -5.73 -7.65
N TYR A 127 -14.87 -5.37 -8.01
CA TYR A 127 -14.25 -5.76 -9.29
C TYR A 127 -13.04 -6.68 -9.11
N SER A 128 -12.74 -7.47 -10.12
CA SER A 128 -11.58 -8.37 -10.08
C SER A 128 -10.26 -7.59 -10.11
N ASN A 129 -9.36 -7.95 -9.19
CA ASN A 129 -8.00 -7.42 -9.08
C ASN A 129 -6.94 -8.36 -9.69
N ARG A 130 -7.33 -9.26 -10.62
CA ARG A 130 -6.43 -10.29 -11.18
C ARG A 130 -5.16 -9.71 -11.81
N PHE A 131 -5.30 -8.63 -12.55
CA PHE A 131 -4.15 -7.97 -13.20
C PHE A 131 -3.20 -7.37 -12.15
N GLU A 132 -3.73 -6.65 -11.17
CA GLU A 132 -2.96 -6.06 -10.08
C GLU A 132 -2.27 -7.12 -9.21
N MET A 133 -2.92 -8.26 -8.98
CA MET A 133 -2.29 -9.40 -8.28
C MET A 133 -1.09 -9.97 -9.05
N ILE A 134 -1.22 -10.17 -10.37
CA ILE A 134 -0.11 -10.67 -11.20
C ILE A 134 1.07 -9.70 -11.17
N LEU A 135 0.81 -8.40 -11.33
CA LEU A 135 1.86 -7.38 -11.19
C LEU A 135 2.49 -7.39 -9.79
N GLY A 136 1.69 -7.57 -8.74
CA GLY A 136 2.18 -7.71 -7.36
C GLY A 136 3.12 -8.88 -7.19
N TYR A 137 2.81 -10.05 -7.77
CA TYR A 137 3.71 -11.21 -7.75
C TYR A 137 5.02 -10.95 -8.49
N ILE A 138 4.97 -10.30 -9.65
CA ILE A 138 6.18 -9.93 -10.39
C ILE A 138 7.06 -9.00 -9.55
N VAL A 139 6.47 -7.98 -8.93
CA VAL A 139 7.18 -7.06 -8.03
C VAL A 139 7.80 -7.79 -6.85
N ALA A 140 7.08 -8.73 -6.23
CA ALA A 140 7.58 -9.51 -5.11
C ALA A 140 8.78 -10.41 -5.49
N ILE A 141 8.73 -11.04 -6.67
CA ILE A 141 9.84 -11.85 -7.19
C ILE A 141 11.07 -10.97 -7.45
N ILE A 142 10.89 -9.83 -8.11
CA ILE A 142 12.00 -8.89 -8.36
C ILE A 142 12.58 -8.38 -7.03
N ALA A 143 11.73 -7.99 -6.08
CA ALA A 143 12.14 -7.56 -4.76
C ALA A 143 13.01 -8.61 -4.04
N LEU A 144 12.60 -9.89 -4.09
CA LEU A 144 13.38 -10.98 -3.53
C LEU A 144 14.74 -11.12 -4.20
N ILE A 145 14.80 -11.03 -5.52
CA ILE A 145 16.05 -11.05 -6.29
C ILE A 145 16.96 -9.91 -5.83
N LEU A 146 16.46 -8.67 -5.72
CA LEU A 146 17.25 -7.52 -5.28
C LEU A 146 17.81 -7.70 -3.87
N ILE A 147 17.04 -8.28 -2.95
CA ILE A 147 17.49 -8.59 -1.59
C ILE A 147 18.62 -9.62 -1.62
N ILE A 148 18.44 -10.73 -2.36
CA ILE A 148 19.47 -11.77 -2.49
C ILE A 148 20.74 -11.18 -3.09
N MET A 149 20.63 -10.41 -4.17
CA MET A 149 21.76 -9.76 -4.81
C MET A 149 22.55 -8.87 -3.85
N ARG A 150 21.84 -8.03 -3.08
CA ARG A 150 22.46 -7.18 -2.06
C ARG A 150 23.13 -8.01 -0.96
N ALA A 151 22.54 -9.13 -0.54
CA ALA A 151 23.12 -10.03 0.46
C ALA A 151 24.45 -10.66 0.00
N PHE A 152 24.60 -10.93 -1.29
CA PHE A 152 25.84 -11.42 -1.90
C PHE A 152 26.75 -10.29 -2.41
N ASN A 153 26.52 -9.03 -2.01
CA ASN A 153 27.27 -7.84 -2.44
C ASN A 153 27.28 -7.59 -3.97
N LEU A 154 26.33 -8.16 -4.71
CA LEU A 154 26.15 -7.95 -6.15
C LEU A 154 25.38 -6.65 -6.40
N ASN A 155 26.01 -5.50 -6.17
CA ASN A 155 25.34 -4.19 -6.12
C ASN A 155 25.05 -3.52 -7.49
N TRP A 156 25.37 -4.19 -8.60
CA TRP A 156 25.37 -3.61 -9.97
C TRP A 156 26.16 -2.29 -10.08
N GLY A 157 27.20 -2.14 -9.25
CA GLY A 157 28.03 -0.95 -9.19
C GLY A 157 27.55 0.11 -8.20
N ILE A 158 28.47 1.01 -7.88
CA ILE A 158 28.24 2.21 -7.08
C ILE A 158 28.29 3.38 -8.04
N ILE A 159 27.20 4.15 -8.09
CA ILE A 159 27.03 5.27 -9.00
C ILE A 159 27.17 6.54 -8.17
N PRO A 160 28.04 7.49 -8.54
CA PRO A 160 28.08 8.79 -7.90
C PRO A 160 26.80 9.55 -8.24
N ILE A 161 26.17 10.13 -7.22
CA ILE A 161 24.94 10.89 -7.34
C ILE A 161 25.09 12.19 -6.57
N THR A 162 24.62 13.29 -7.15
CA THR A 162 24.68 14.59 -6.48
C THR A 162 23.94 14.59 -5.14
N ILE A 163 24.44 15.38 -4.18
CA ILE A 163 23.75 15.60 -2.90
C ILE A 163 22.31 16.08 -3.08
N TYR A 164 22.04 16.88 -4.12
CA TYR A 164 20.70 17.37 -4.47
C TYR A 164 19.72 16.23 -4.76
N SER A 165 20.17 15.13 -5.38
CA SER A 165 19.29 13.99 -5.63
C SER A 165 18.84 13.30 -4.33
N HIS A 166 19.73 13.19 -3.35
CA HIS A 166 19.35 12.67 -2.02
C HIS A 166 18.41 13.63 -1.29
N GLN A 167 18.59 14.95 -1.43
CA GLN A 167 17.65 15.94 -0.91
C GLN A 167 16.27 15.84 -1.58
N VAL A 168 16.19 15.57 -2.88
CA VAL A 168 14.92 15.32 -3.56
C VAL A 168 14.21 14.11 -2.96
N VAL A 169 14.93 13.00 -2.71
CA VAL A 169 14.36 11.82 -2.04
C VAL A 169 13.84 12.15 -0.63
N PHE A 170 14.56 12.99 0.12
CA PHE A 170 14.10 13.50 1.42
C PHE A 170 12.76 14.25 1.32
N PHE A 171 12.65 15.19 0.38
CA PHE A 171 11.42 15.95 0.19
C PHE A 171 10.26 15.10 -0.33
N ILE A 172 10.52 14.11 -1.19
CA ILE A 172 9.52 13.09 -1.57
C ILE A 172 9.03 12.35 -0.32
N GLY A 173 9.94 12.02 0.61
CA GLY A 173 9.59 11.44 1.91
C GLY A 173 8.60 12.31 2.70
N ILE A 174 8.87 13.62 2.81
CA ILE A 174 7.96 14.57 3.49
C ILE A 174 6.58 14.59 2.81
N ILE A 175 6.54 14.71 1.47
CA ILE A 175 5.28 14.74 0.72
C ILE A 175 4.48 13.46 0.94
N LEU A 176 5.13 12.29 0.86
CA LEU A 176 4.50 11.00 1.14
C LEU A 176 3.98 10.93 2.57
N SER A 177 4.72 11.46 3.54
CA SER A 177 4.28 11.49 4.93
C SER A 177 3.03 12.33 5.13
N LEU A 178 2.99 13.53 4.55
CA LEU A 178 1.84 14.43 4.62
C LEU A 178 0.61 13.85 3.90
N ILE A 179 0.80 13.28 2.70
CA ILE A 179 -0.26 12.59 1.95
C ILE A 179 -0.81 11.43 2.77
N GLY A 180 0.06 10.62 3.38
CA GLY A 180 -0.34 9.50 4.22
C GLY A 180 -1.19 9.93 5.41
N VAL A 181 -0.81 11.01 6.09
CA VAL A 181 -1.59 11.57 7.21
C VAL A 181 -2.94 12.11 6.72
N PHE A 182 -2.94 12.89 5.63
CA PHE A 182 -4.14 13.50 5.08
C PHE A 182 -5.18 12.46 4.65
N PHE A 183 -4.75 11.39 3.97
CA PHE A 183 -5.63 10.30 3.54
C PHE A 183 -5.83 9.20 4.58
N LYS A 184 -5.32 9.38 5.81
CA LYS A 184 -5.36 8.37 6.90
C LYS A 184 -4.76 7.02 6.50
N LYS A 185 -3.78 7.03 5.60
CA LYS A 185 -3.03 5.87 5.10
C LYS A 185 -1.64 5.82 5.74
N ILE A 186 -1.55 5.10 6.85
CA ILE A 186 -0.40 5.07 7.76
C ILE A 186 0.82 4.43 7.09
N GLU A 187 0.60 3.49 6.18
CA GLU A 187 1.64 2.83 5.39
C GLU A 187 2.48 3.83 4.57
N TYR A 188 1.84 4.84 3.98
CA TYR A 188 2.55 5.90 3.25
C TYR A 188 3.28 6.84 4.19
N THR A 189 2.70 7.10 5.37
CA THR A 189 3.36 7.92 6.40
C THR A 189 4.66 7.28 6.86
N ALA A 190 4.63 6.00 7.18
CA ALA A 190 5.79 5.27 7.66
C ALA A 190 6.87 5.12 6.57
N ILE A 191 6.50 4.87 5.30
CA ILE A 191 7.46 4.83 4.19
C ILE A 191 8.08 6.22 3.94
N GLY A 192 7.28 7.29 3.97
CA GLY A 192 7.78 8.65 3.81
C GLY A 192 8.79 9.02 4.89
N LEU A 193 8.49 8.67 6.15
CA LEU A 193 9.41 8.85 7.28
C LEU A 193 10.69 8.02 7.09
N LEU A 194 10.60 6.82 6.53
CA LEU A 194 11.77 5.98 6.27
C LEU A 194 12.70 6.61 5.21
N PHE A 195 12.14 7.21 4.14
CA PHE A 195 12.94 7.99 3.19
C PHE A 195 13.62 9.18 3.89
N CYS A 196 12.89 9.94 4.70
CA CYS A 196 13.46 11.05 5.47
C CYS A 196 14.60 10.58 6.38
N GLN A 197 14.41 9.46 7.08
CA GLN A 197 15.41 8.87 7.97
C GLN A 197 16.70 8.49 7.21
N LYS A 198 16.55 7.88 6.02
CA LYS A 198 17.68 7.43 5.20
C LYS A 198 18.44 8.57 4.53
N THR A 199 17.82 9.73 4.36
CA THR A 199 18.37 10.85 3.58
C THR A 199 18.60 12.12 4.40
N ILE A 200 18.37 12.08 5.72
CA ILE A 200 18.55 13.24 6.61
C ILE A 200 19.97 13.82 6.53
N ASP A 201 20.99 12.98 6.37
CA ASP A 201 22.39 13.39 6.27
C ASP A 201 22.68 14.24 5.01
N ALA A 202 21.84 14.15 3.97
CA ALA A 202 21.96 15.00 2.77
C ALA A 202 21.41 16.42 2.99
N VAL A 203 20.59 16.61 4.02
CA VAL A 203 19.92 17.89 4.34
C VAL A 203 20.57 18.56 5.54
N VAL A 204 20.92 17.78 6.56
CA VAL A 204 21.52 18.26 7.80
C VAL A 204 22.99 17.90 7.80
N THR A 205 23.84 18.89 7.52
CA THR A 205 25.28 18.70 7.39
C THR A 205 26.00 18.48 8.72
N LYS A 206 25.41 18.90 9.85
CA LYS A 206 25.96 18.65 11.19
C LYS A 206 25.63 17.22 11.65
N PRO A 207 26.62 16.32 11.80
CA PRO A 207 26.35 14.91 12.06
C PRO A 207 25.57 14.65 13.35
N GLU A 208 25.88 15.39 14.42
CA GLU A 208 25.20 15.28 15.71
C GLU A 208 23.70 15.57 15.60
N ILE A 209 23.34 16.65 14.88
CA ILE A 209 21.95 17.04 14.67
C ILE A 209 21.23 16.03 13.77
N ALA A 210 21.90 15.58 12.70
CA ALA A 210 21.35 14.58 11.79
C ALA A 210 21.04 13.25 12.51
N GLN A 211 21.91 12.84 13.44
CA GLN A 211 21.71 11.65 14.25
C GLN A 211 20.54 11.79 15.22
N ILE A 212 20.41 12.93 15.91
CA ILE A 212 19.28 13.20 16.80
C ILE A 212 17.96 13.16 16.02
N ILE A 213 17.89 13.84 14.87
CA ILE A 213 16.68 13.84 14.02
C ILE A 213 16.39 12.43 13.50
N SER A 214 17.41 11.70 13.06
CA SER A 214 17.26 10.30 12.63
C SER A 214 16.68 9.41 13.74
N LEU A 215 17.08 9.61 14.99
CA LEU A 215 16.56 8.84 16.13
C LEU A 215 15.09 9.18 16.40
N ILE A 216 14.73 10.48 16.36
CA ILE A 216 13.34 10.93 16.51
C ILE A 216 12.45 10.29 15.45
N ILE A 217 12.89 10.28 14.18
CA ILE A 217 12.13 9.66 13.09
C ILE A 217 11.95 8.16 13.33
N TRP A 218 12.98 7.46 13.82
CA TRP A 218 12.87 6.04 14.17
C TRP A 218 11.83 5.78 15.26
N ILE A 219 11.82 6.58 16.32
CA ILE A 219 10.82 6.47 17.40
C ILE A 219 9.41 6.66 16.82
N MET A 220 9.22 7.65 15.93
CA MET A 220 7.93 7.86 15.26
C MET A 220 7.52 6.67 14.40
N ILE A 221 8.44 6.09 13.62
CA ILE A 221 8.18 4.90 12.80
C ILE A 221 7.73 3.72 13.69
N VAL A 222 8.43 3.47 14.80
CA VAL A 222 8.07 2.39 15.74
C VAL A 222 6.69 2.63 16.34
N ALA A 223 6.39 3.85 16.80
CA ALA A 223 5.08 4.20 17.33
C ALA A 223 3.97 3.98 16.29
N LEU A 224 4.21 4.35 15.02
CA LEU A 224 3.27 4.12 13.93
C LEU A 224 3.06 2.63 13.63
N ILE A 225 4.11 1.82 13.67
CA ILE A 225 4.00 0.37 13.49
C ILE A 225 3.16 -0.24 14.61
N VAL A 226 3.43 0.11 15.87
CA VAL A 226 2.65 -0.38 17.02
C VAL A 226 1.18 0.03 16.89
N PHE A 227 0.92 1.30 16.59
CA PHE A 227 -0.44 1.80 16.38
C PHE A 227 -1.15 1.08 15.24
N TYR A 228 -0.45 0.86 14.11
CA TYR A 228 -0.98 0.14 12.97
C TYR A 228 -1.32 -1.31 13.30
N THR A 229 -0.45 -2.01 14.04
CA THR A 229 -0.69 -3.38 14.49
C THR A 229 -1.88 -3.46 15.44
N ILE A 230 -2.02 -2.53 16.40
CA ILE A 230 -3.19 -2.47 17.29
C ILE A 230 -4.48 -2.28 16.48
N LYS A 231 -4.48 -1.34 15.53
CA LYS A 231 -5.63 -1.07 14.65
C LYS A 231 -5.99 -2.27 13.78
N LEU A 232 -5.00 -3.04 13.34
CA LEU A 232 -5.22 -4.24 12.55
C LEU A 232 -5.79 -5.37 13.42
N SER A 233 -5.26 -5.55 14.63
CA SER A 233 -5.74 -6.54 15.60
C SER A 233 -7.16 -6.24 16.11
N SER A 234 -7.53 -4.96 16.24
CA SER A 234 -8.90 -4.60 16.64
C SER A 234 -9.93 -4.87 15.55
N ARG A 235 -9.52 -4.95 14.28
CA ARG A 235 -10.41 -5.30 13.16
C ARG A 235 -10.68 -6.80 13.06
N THR A 236 -9.79 -7.64 13.59
CA THR A 236 -9.93 -9.11 13.60
C THR A 236 -10.60 -9.65 14.87
N ARG A 237 -10.79 -8.82 15.91
CA ARG A 237 -11.66 -9.14 17.06
C ARG A 237 -13.10 -8.72 16.77
N VAL A 238 -13.74 -9.38 15.81
CA VAL A 238 -15.20 -9.42 15.66
C VAL A 238 -15.57 -10.83 15.23
#